data_AF-A0A1B6L3M0-F1
#
_entry.id   AF-A0A1B6L3M0-F1
#
_cell.length_a   1.000
_cell.length_b   1.000
_cell.length_c   1.000
_cell.angle_alpha   90.00
_cell.angle_beta   90.00
_cell.angle_gamma   90.00
#
_symmetry.space_group_name_H-M   'P 1'
#
loop_
_entity.id
_entity.type
_entity.pdbx_description
1 polymer ?
#
loop_
_entity_poly.entity_id
_entity_poly.type
_entity_poly.pdbx_seq_one_letter_code
_entity_poly.pdbx_strand_id
1 'polypeptide(L)'
;LELRQEDLLLTEEQLEMIAAFLNYTFTSVLRLQKYLMLFDPNASENSYLIVPTKKGDKNVAVDWDFLQLIYSRREEMPHVIPDKDRECFMFDAIKYHDAVVMPWYRN
;
A
#
# COMPACT_ATOMS: atom_id res chain seq x y z
N LEU A 1 7.07 -21.00 5.07
CA LEU A 1 7.70 -19.70 5.34
C LEU A 1 9.19 -19.97 5.45
N GLU A 2 9.99 -19.35 4.57
CA GLU A 2 11.45 -19.49 4.59
C GLU A 2 12.01 -18.26 5.28
N LEU A 3 12.66 -18.46 6.43
CA LEU A 3 13.29 -17.37 7.17
C LEU A 3 14.62 -17.05 6.49
N ARG A 4 14.80 -15.80 6.07
CA ARG A 4 16.12 -15.32 5.65
C ARG A 4 16.91 -14.94 6.90
N GLN A 5 18.11 -15.51 7.03
CA GLN A 5 19.04 -15.24 8.15
C GLN A 5 19.90 -13.99 7.93
N GLU A 6 19.70 -13.29 6.82
CA GLU A 6 20.47 -12.09 6.47
C GLU A 6 19.86 -10.86 7.15
N ASP A 7 20.70 -10.09 7.83
CA ASP A 7 20.30 -8.79 8.39
C ASP A 7 19.98 -7.82 7.25
N LEU A 8 18.76 -7.27 7.27
CA LEU A 8 18.34 -6.24 6.32
C LEU A 8 18.60 -4.86 6.92
N LEU A 9 19.55 -4.12 6.32
CA LEU A 9 19.77 -2.73 6.66
C LEU A 9 18.76 -1.85 5.92
N LEU A 10 17.92 -1.14 6.68
CA LEU A 10 16.92 -0.23 6.15
C LEU A 10 17.34 1.22 6.42
N THR A 11 17.15 2.08 5.43
CA THR A 11 17.30 3.53 5.62
C THR A 11 16.08 4.10 6.34
N GLU A 12 16.23 5.30 6.90
CA GLU A 12 15.12 6.03 7.54
C GLU A 12 13.97 6.28 6.56
N GLU A 13 14.28 6.68 5.32
CA GLU A 13 13.29 6.85 4.25
C GLU A 13 12.51 5.56 3.95
N GLN A 14 13.20 4.41 3.92
CA GLN A 14 12.55 3.11 3.72
C GLN A 14 11.61 2.77 4.89
N LEU A 15 12.01 3.06 6.13
CA LEU A 15 11.17 2.86 7.30
C LEU A 15 9.92 3.74 7.27
N GLU A 16 10.07 5.01 6.88
CA GLU A 16 8.93 5.93 6.72
C GLU A 16 7.93 5.43 5.66
N MET A 17 8.43 4.97 4.52
CA MET A 17 7.58 4.40 3.46
C MET A 17 6.82 3.15 3.93
N ILE A 18 7.50 2.26 4.67
CA ILE A 18 6.89 1.06 5.23
C ILE A 18 5.80 1.43 6.25
N ALA A 19 6.08 2.37 7.15
CA ALA A 19 5.13 2.85 8.14
C ALA A 19 3.90 3.49 7.49
N ALA A 20 4.11 4.32 6.46
CA ALA A 20 3.03 4.94 5.70
C ALA A 20 2.17 3.90 4.97
N PHE A 21 2.78 2.89 4.36
CA PHE A 21 2.07 1.78 3.72
C PHE A 21 1.21 0.99 4.71
N LEU A 22 1.77 0.62 5.87
CA LEU A 22 1.04 -0.08 6.91
C LEU A 22 -0.15 0.73 7.41
N ASN A 23 0.08 2.01 7.73
CA ASN A 23 -0.97 2.90 8.18
C ASN A 23 -2.07 3.05 7.11
N TYR A 24 -1.71 3.28 5.86
CA TYR A 24 -2.66 3.39 4.75
C TYR A 24 -3.48 2.12 4.56
N THR A 25 -2.84 0.95 4.63
CA THR A 25 -3.50 -0.35 4.49
C THR A 25 -4.55 -0.57 5.59
N PHE A 26 -4.22 -0.33 6.85
CA PHE A 26 -5.15 -0.57 7.95
C PHE A 26 -6.23 0.50 8.12
N THR A 27 -5.93 1.76 7.79
CA THR A 27 -6.89 2.88 7.93
C THR A 27 -7.78 3.04 6.71
N SER A 28 -7.21 3.08 5.51
CA SER A 28 -7.89 3.49 4.28
C SER A 28 -8.40 2.30 3.47
N VAL A 29 -7.64 1.20 3.42
CA VAL A 29 -8.03 0.01 2.64
C VAL A 29 -8.90 -0.94 3.46
N LEU A 30 -8.39 -1.45 4.58
CA LEU A 30 -9.09 -2.42 5.41
C LEU A 30 -10.11 -1.78 6.35
N ARG A 31 -9.94 -0.48 6.67
CA ARG A 31 -10.77 0.28 7.62
C ARG A 31 -10.89 -0.41 8.98
N LEU A 32 -9.83 -1.07 9.41
CA LEU A 32 -9.77 -1.89 10.63
C LEU A 32 -9.24 -1.11 11.84
N GLN A 33 -9.51 0.19 11.96
CA GLN A 33 -9.18 0.91 13.20
C GLN A 33 -10.09 0.46 14.36
N LYS A 34 -9.66 -0.57 15.09
CA LYS A 34 -10.15 -0.90 16.44
C LYS A 34 -9.05 -0.62 17.46
N TYR A 35 -9.47 -0.36 18.70
CA TYR A 35 -8.65 0.10 19.84
C TYR A 35 -7.40 -0.75 20.15
N LEU A 36 -7.31 -1.99 19.66
CA LEU A 36 -6.20 -2.92 19.88
C LEU A 36 -5.18 -2.99 18.72
N MET A 37 -5.29 -2.10 17.73
CA MET A 37 -4.42 -2.02 16.54
C MET A 37 -3.79 -0.63 16.38
N LEU A 38 -3.42 0.02 17.49
CA LEU A 38 -2.60 1.23 17.43
C LEU A 38 -1.22 0.84 16.89
N PHE A 39 -0.94 1.20 15.64
CA PHE A 39 0.37 1.06 15.05
C PHE A 39 1.29 2.11 15.68
N ASP A 40 2.13 1.67 16.62
CA ASP A 40 3.21 2.47 17.16
C ASP A 40 4.55 1.93 16.63
N PRO A 41 5.15 2.58 15.61
CA PRO A 41 6.44 2.16 15.07
C PRO A 41 7.59 2.33 16.07
N ASN A 42 7.39 3.07 17.17
CA ASN A 42 8.40 3.33 18.19
C ASN A 42 8.26 2.44 19.45
N ALA A 43 7.23 1.60 19.53
CA ALA A 43 7.11 0.61 20.59
C ALA A 43 8.19 -0.48 20.39
N SER A 44 9.19 -0.52 21.27
CA SER A 44 10.44 -1.26 21.04
C SER A 44 10.38 -2.77 21.30
N GLU A 45 9.34 -3.26 21.98
CA GLU A 45 9.25 -4.69 22.30
C GLU A 45 8.39 -5.44 21.27
N ASN A 46 9.04 -6.34 20.51
CA ASN A 46 8.41 -7.29 19.58
C ASN A 46 7.57 -6.66 18.46
N SER A 47 8.01 -5.53 17.90
CA SER A 47 7.37 -4.94 16.73
C SER A 47 7.78 -5.66 15.43
N TYR A 48 6.80 -5.90 14.56
CA TYR A 48 7.02 -6.48 13.24
C TYR A 48 6.42 -5.55 12.20
N LEU A 49 7.15 -5.34 11.11
CA LEU A 49 6.69 -4.59 9.95
C LEU A 49 6.33 -5.57 8.84
N ILE A 50 5.16 -5.36 8.23
CA ILE A 50 4.71 -6.14 7.07
C ILE A 50 4.93 -5.28 5.83
N VAL A 51 5.58 -5.86 4.82
CA VAL A 51 5.93 -5.15 3.58
C VAL A 51 5.53 -5.97 2.36
N PRO A 52 5.11 -5.31 1.26
CA PRO A 52 4.85 -5.98 0.01
C PRO A 52 6.16 -6.49 -0.58
N THR A 53 6.11 -7.67 -1.19
CA THR A 53 7.28 -8.29 -1.82
C THR A 53 6.95 -8.72 -3.24
N LYS A 54 7.94 -8.59 -4.12
CA LYS A 54 7.92 -9.15 -5.47
C LYS A 54 8.63 -10.49 -5.45
N LYS A 55 7.94 -11.53 -5.96
CA LYS A 55 8.53 -12.84 -6.18
C LYS A 55 9.19 -12.88 -7.56
N GLY A 56 10.51 -12.90 -7.59
CA GLY A 56 11.28 -13.26 -8.78
C GLY A 56 11.50 -14.76 -8.89
N ASP A 57 12.18 -15.20 -9.95
CA ASP A 57 12.38 -16.63 -10.25
C ASP A 57 13.04 -17.44 -9.12
N LYS A 58 13.93 -16.80 -8.33
CA LYS A 58 14.66 -17.44 -7.22
C LYS A 58 14.82 -16.58 -5.97
N ASN A 59 14.26 -15.36 -5.97
CA ASN A 59 14.40 -14.45 -4.85
C ASN A 59 13.09 -13.70 -4.58
N VAL A 60 12.87 -13.38 -3.31
CA VAL A 60 11.77 -12.53 -2.87
C VAL A 60 12.41 -11.26 -2.33
N ALA A 61 12.08 -10.13 -2.94
CA ALA A 61 12.62 -8.83 -2.54
C ALA A 61 11.46 -7.88 -2.19
N VAL A 62 11.73 -6.92 -1.31
CA VAL A 62 10.77 -5.86 -0.98
C VAL A 62 10.46 -5.04 -2.23
N ASP A 63 9.18 -4.76 -2.46
CA ASP A 63 8.73 -3.97 -3.59
C ASP A 63 8.77 -2.47 -3.28
N TRP A 64 9.96 -1.88 -3.44
CA TRP A 64 10.19 -0.47 -3.16
C TRP A 64 9.41 0.46 -4.10
N ASP A 65 9.29 0.11 -5.38
CA ASP A 65 8.54 0.92 -6.35
C ASP A 65 7.06 1.02 -5.94
N PHE A 66 6.48 -0.10 -5.49
CA PHE A 66 5.11 -0.13 -5.02
C PHE A 66 4.93 0.65 -3.72
N LEU A 67 5.85 0.50 -2.76
CA LEU A 67 5.83 1.31 -1.54
C LEU A 67 5.91 2.81 -1.86
N GLN A 68 6.75 3.21 -2.82
CA GLN A 68 6.89 4.61 -3.23
C GLN A 68 5.63 5.12 -3.91
N LEU A 69 5.00 4.30 -4.74
CA LEU A 69 3.72 4.62 -5.37
C LEU A 69 2.64 4.90 -4.32
N ILE A 70 2.48 4.02 -3.33
CA ILE A 70 1.53 4.22 -2.23
C ILE A 70 1.90 5.47 -1.43
N TYR A 71 3.18 5.67 -1.09
CA TYR A 71 3.63 6.83 -0.35
C TYR A 71 3.28 8.14 -1.06
N SER A 72 3.49 8.21 -2.38
CA SER A 72 3.20 9.40 -3.19
C SER A 72 1.70 9.70 -3.32
N ARG A 73 0.85 8.65 -3.29
CA ARG A 73 -0.60 8.75 -3.47
C ARG A 73 -1.43 8.60 -2.19
N ARG A 74 -0.78 8.50 -1.02
CA ARG A 74 -1.45 8.21 0.26
C ARG A 74 -2.55 9.21 0.64
N GLU A 75 -2.49 10.43 0.10
CA GLU A 75 -3.44 11.53 0.36
C GLU A 75 -4.51 11.63 -0.74
N GLU A 76 -4.43 10.82 -1.81
CA GLU A 76 -5.43 10.81 -2.87
C GLU A 76 -6.73 10.19 -2.35
N MET A 77 -7.77 11.01 -2.30
CA MET A 77 -9.13 10.58 -1.96
C MET A 77 -9.95 10.34 -3.23
N PRO A 78 -10.89 9.38 -3.21
CA PRO A 78 -11.89 9.26 -4.26
C PRO A 78 -12.60 10.61 -4.42
N HIS A 79 -12.54 11.15 -5.63
CA HIS A 79 -13.17 12.41 -5.97
C HIS A 79 -14.14 12.21 -7.13
N VAL A 80 -15.08 13.14 -7.25
CA VAL A 80 -16.05 13.15 -8.34
C VAL A 80 -15.31 13.41 -9.65
N ILE A 81 -15.49 12.50 -10.60
CA ILE A 81 -14.95 12.65 -11.96
C ILE A 81 -15.87 13.60 -12.75
N PRO A 82 -15.39 14.74 -13.25
CA PRO A 82 -16.19 15.68 -14.04
C PRO A 82 -16.79 15.04 -15.29
N ASP A 83 -18.01 15.44 -15.69
CA ASP A 83 -18.71 14.85 -16.84
C ASP A 83 -17.91 14.96 -18.16
N LYS A 84 -17.22 16.08 -18.37
CA LYS A 84 -16.30 16.29 -19.50
C LYS A 84 -15.21 15.22 -19.65
N ASP A 85 -14.72 14.68 -18.53
CA ASP A 85 -13.67 13.65 -18.52
C ASP A 85 -14.27 12.25 -18.74
N ARG A 86 -15.60 12.12 -18.58
CA ARG A 86 -16.35 10.88 -18.79
C ARG A 86 -16.80 10.70 -20.24
N GLU A 87 -17.08 11.80 -20.95
CA GLU A 87 -17.54 11.77 -22.34
C GLU A 87 -16.53 11.10 -23.29
N CYS A 88 -15.23 11.27 -23.04
CA CYS A 88 -14.15 10.70 -23.84
C CYS A 88 -13.57 9.40 -23.26
N PHE A 89 -14.24 8.77 -22.29
CA PHE A 89 -13.72 7.57 -21.66
C PHE A 89 -13.69 6.39 -22.64
N MET A 90 -12.50 5.87 -22.91
CA MET A 90 -12.31 4.63 -23.64
C MET A 90 -11.97 3.49 -22.68
N PHE A 91 -12.78 2.45 -22.70
CA PHE A 91 -12.55 1.26 -21.89
C PHE A 91 -11.32 0.51 -22.39
N ASP A 92 -10.37 0.26 -21.48
CA ASP A 92 -9.17 -0.53 -21.72
C ASP A 92 -9.15 -1.71 -20.75
N ALA A 93 -9.57 -2.89 -21.23
CA ALA A 93 -9.71 -4.09 -20.42
C ALA A 93 -8.43 -4.49 -19.66
N ILE A 94 -7.25 -4.18 -20.21
CA ILE A 94 -5.96 -4.52 -19.61
C ILE A 94 -5.79 -3.81 -18.26
N LYS A 95 -6.24 -2.56 -18.17
CA LYS A 95 -6.18 -1.77 -16.93
C LYS A 95 -7.10 -2.29 -15.83
N TYR A 96 -8.07 -3.13 -16.15
CA TYR A 96 -9.06 -3.65 -15.20
C TYR A 96 -8.85 -5.13 -14.84
N HIS A 97 -7.88 -5.81 -15.45
CA HIS A 97 -7.70 -7.26 -15.30
C HIS A 97 -7.40 -7.68 -13.84
N ASP A 98 -6.57 -6.92 -13.13
CA ASP A 98 -6.17 -7.17 -11.74
C ASP A 98 -6.39 -5.92 -10.85
N ALA A 99 -7.28 -5.02 -11.30
CA ALA A 99 -7.55 -3.79 -10.58
C ALA A 99 -8.66 -3.96 -9.54
N VAL A 100 -8.42 -3.44 -8.34
CA VAL A 100 -9.48 -3.21 -7.36
C VAL A 100 -10.10 -1.84 -7.64
N VAL A 101 -11.42 -1.81 -7.87
CA VAL A 101 -12.16 -0.59 -8.15
C VAL A 101 -13.10 -0.24 -7.01
N MET A 102 -13.24 1.05 -6.73
CA MET A 102 -14.22 1.57 -5.76
C MET A 102 -15.26 2.42 -6.49
N PRO A 103 -16.55 2.33 -6.09
CA PRO A 103 -17.55 3.22 -6.63
C PRO A 103 -17.27 4.66 -6.17
N TRP A 104 -17.04 5.56 -7.12
CA TRP A 104 -16.77 6.97 -6.82
C TRP A 104 -18.04 7.76 -6.42
N TYR A 105 -19.22 7.19 -6.67
CA TYR A 105 -20.52 7.85 -6.49
C TYR A 105 -21.26 7.44 -5.19
N ARG A 106 -20.72 6.50 -4.42
CA ARG A 106 -21.31 6.07 -3.13
C ARG A 106 -20.25 5.47 -2.22
N ASN A 107 -20.43 5.63 -0.91
CA ASN A 107 -19.65 4.92 0.12
C ASN A 107 -20.15 3.49 0.32
#